data_AF-A0A2C9ENN2-F1
#
_entry.id   AF-A0A2C9ENN2-F1
#
_cell.length_a   1.000
_cell.length_b   1.000
_cell.length_c   1.000
_cell.angle_alpha   90.00
_cell.angle_beta   90.00
_cell.angle_gamma   90.00
#
_symmetry.space_group_name_H-M   'P 1'
#
loop_
_entity.id
_entity.type
_entity.pdbx_description
1 polymer ?
#
loop_
_entity_poly.entity_id
_entity_poly.type
_entity_poly.pdbx_seq_one_letter_code
_entity_poly.pdbx_strand_id
1 'polypeptide(L)'
;MSVTRQDIVNAAYEEWATWGYSRFNRITGERQIAHVDDEDLWADYVIEQYCAEMGKEAPSRRNIAEDKWAWSAVGITALMRKAGFNHQQWPFIVAHHTYLRRFIRAGKQQQPDLFWGVPVDAPGGQPKAGDLIAYARFDEGDLSSVEQKWKTARSRFDLNDRYNSHADIVVAVRPGEVDVIGANVEDSVTLKTLELSPDGYLSDRHYYWFVTLKFRD
;
A
#
# COMPACT_ATOMS: atom_id res chain seq x y z
N MET A 1 -23.24 -8.80 -0.17
CA MET A 1 -22.33 -9.81 0.40
C MET A 1 -21.23 -9.07 1.14
N SER A 2 -20.72 -9.62 2.25
CA SER A 2 -19.58 -9.05 2.97
C SER A 2 -18.28 -9.37 2.23
N VAL A 3 -17.40 -8.38 2.10
CA VAL A 3 -16.07 -8.57 1.50
C VAL A 3 -15.24 -9.50 2.39
N THR A 4 -14.46 -10.39 1.78
CA THR A 4 -13.56 -11.33 2.44
C THR A 4 -12.09 -11.02 2.15
N ARG A 5 -11.17 -11.64 2.89
CA ARG A 5 -9.72 -11.58 2.56
C ARG A 5 -9.44 -12.03 1.13
N GLN A 6 -10.13 -13.07 0.68
CA GLN A 6 -9.89 -13.63 -0.66
C GLN A 6 -10.30 -12.64 -1.74
N ASP A 7 -11.34 -11.83 -1.52
CA ASP A 7 -11.75 -10.80 -2.49
C ASP A 7 -10.69 -9.71 -2.61
N ILE A 8 -10.06 -9.29 -1.50
CA ILE A 8 -8.94 -8.33 -1.49
C ILE A 8 -7.74 -8.89 -2.27
N VAL A 9 -7.39 -10.14 -1.98
CA VAL A 9 -6.23 -10.81 -2.60
C VAL A 9 -6.47 -11.05 -4.10
N ASN A 10 -7.67 -11.48 -4.48
CA ASN A 10 -8.04 -11.68 -5.89
C ASN A 10 -7.99 -10.37 -6.67
N ALA A 11 -8.58 -9.30 -6.13
CA ALA A 11 -8.53 -7.99 -6.78
C ALA A 11 -7.09 -7.53 -7.03
N ALA A 12 -6.18 -7.72 -6.06
CA ALA A 12 -4.78 -7.39 -6.20
C ALA A 12 -4.07 -8.24 -7.27
N TYR A 13 -4.30 -9.55 -7.29
CA TYR A 13 -3.71 -10.44 -8.30
C TYR A 13 -4.23 -10.18 -9.71
N GLU A 14 -5.53 -9.94 -9.87
CA GLU A 14 -6.15 -9.62 -11.16
C GLU A 14 -5.58 -8.31 -11.75
N GLU A 15 -5.36 -7.31 -10.89
CA GLU A 15 -4.74 -6.06 -11.30
C GLU A 15 -3.28 -6.24 -11.70
N TRP A 16 -2.52 -6.94 -10.88
CA TRP A 16 -1.12 -7.24 -11.17
C TRP A 16 -0.95 -8.05 -12.46
N ALA A 17 -1.86 -8.99 -12.73
CA ALA A 17 -1.93 -9.72 -13.98
C ALA A 17 -2.26 -8.80 -15.17
N THR A 18 -3.17 -7.84 -14.97
CA THR A 18 -3.49 -6.81 -15.97
C THR A 18 -2.23 -6.05 -16.36
N TRP A 19 -1.44 -5.59 -15.37
CA TRP A 19 -0.16 -4.90 -15.57
C TRP A 19 1.01 -5.77 -16.03
N GLY A 20 0.75 -7.01 -16.45
CA GLY A 20 1.77 -7.87 -17.06
C GLY A 20 2.73 -8.54 -16.08
N TYR A 21 2.32 -8.70 -14.81
CA TYR A 21 3.07 -9.46 -13.80
C TYR A 21 4.42 -8.83 -13.38
N SER A 22 4.50 -7.50 -13.27
CA SER A 22 5.68 -6.78 -12.77
C SER A 22 6.09 -7.25 -11.37
N ARG A 23 7.37 -7.57 -11.17
CA ARG A 23 7.91 -8.09 -9.89
C ARG A 23 9.18 -7.38 -9.45
N PHE A 24 9.34 -7.25 -8.14
CA PHE A 24 10.56 -6.78 -7.50
C PHE A 24 10.83 -7.56 -6.21
N ASN A 25 11.80 -8.48 -6.26
CA ASN A 25 12.26 -9.18 -5.08
C ASN A 25 13.27 -8.30 -4.33
N ARG A 26 12.88 -7.79 -3.15
CA ARG A 26 13.76 -6.93 -2.32
C ARG A 26 14.85 -7.71 -1.59
N ILE A 27 14.71 -9.03 -1.46
CA ILE A 27 15.69 -9.91 -0.82
C ILE A 27 16.86 -10.17 -1.77
N THR A 28 16.56 -10.54 -3.02
CA THR A 28 17.57 -10.88 -4.03
C THR A 28 17.99 -9.70 -4.91
N GLY A 29 17.15 -8.66 -4.99
CA GLY A 29 17.29 -7.56 -5.93
C GLY A 29 16.78 -7.86 -7.34
N GLU A 30 16.24 -9.06 -7.61
CA GLU A 30 15.67 -9.39 -8.92
C GLU A 30 14.49 -8.47 -9.24
N ARG A 31 14.51 -7.88 -10.43
CA ARG A 31 13.50 -6.92 -10.89
C ARG A 31 13.11 -7.20 -12.33
N GLN A 32 11.80 -7.25 -12.60
CA GLN A 32 11.22 -7.27 -13.94
C GLN A 32 9.94 -6.44 -13.94
N ILE A 33 9.92 -5.35 -14.69
CA ILE A 33 8.74 -4.49 -14.85
C ILE A 33 8.24 -4.64 -16.27
N ALA A 34 6.96 -5.00 -16.43
CA ALA A 34 6.37 -5.31 -17.73
C ALA A 34 5.81 -4.05 -18.41
N HIS A 35 5.10 -3.22 -17.64
CA HIS A 35 4.48 -1.99 -18.09
C HIS A 35 4.66 -0.89 -17.06
N VAL A 36 4.84 0.34 -17.52
CA VAL A 36 5.00 1.52 -16.66
C VAL A 36 4.04 2.63 -17.06
N ASP A 37 3.74 3.51 -16.12
CA ASP A 37 2.85 4.64 -16.30
C ASP A 37 3.42 5.77 -17.18
N ASP A 38 4.70 5.67 -17.59
CA ASP A 38 5.33 6.45 -18.66
C ASP A 38 4.79 6.08 -20.06
N GLU A 39 4.20 4.90 -20.21
CA GLU A 39 3.55 4.48 -21.46
C GLU A 39 2.16 5.10 -21.55
N ASP A 40 1.85 5.79 -22.67
CA ASP A 40 0.57 6.48 -22.88
C ASP A 40 -0.66 5.63 -22.54
N LEU A 41 -0.65 4.35 -22.93
CA LEU A 41 -1.75 3.40 -22.66
C LEU A 41 -1.96 3.18 -21.16
N TRP A 42 -0.88 3.09 -20.39
CA TRP A 42 -0.92 2.81 -18.96
C TRP A 42 -1.17 4.07 -18.14
N ALA A 43 -0.67 5.22 -18.59
CA ALA A 43 -1.07 6.52 -18.06
C ALA A 43 -2.58 6.73 -18.19
N ASP A 44 -3.15 6.44 -19.36
CA ASP A 44 -4.60 6.50 -19.59
C ASP A 44 -5.35 5.50 -18.71
N TYR A 45 -4.83 4.27 -18.57
CA TYR A 45 -5.41 3.27 -17.69
C TYR A 45 -5.49 3.78 -16.24
N VAL A 46 -4.43 4.38 -15.71
CA VAL A 46 -4.41 4.99 -14.36
C VAL A 46 -5.47 6.09 -14.24
N ILE A 47 -5.58 6.96 -15.25
CA ILE A 47 -6.55 8.07 -15.26
C ILE A 47 -7.98 7.54 -15.25
N GLU A 48 -8.29 6.63 -16.16
CA GLU A 48 -9.65 6.13 -16.41
C GLU A 48 -10.12 5.15 -15.32
N GLN A 49 -9.25 4.24 -14.89
CA GLN A 49 -9.63 3.16 -13.99
C GLN A 49 -9.45 3.51 -12.52
N TYR A 50 -8.47 4.36 -12.18
CA TYR A 50 -8.20 4.69 -10.77
C TYR A 50 -8.63 6.09 -10.38
N CYS A 51 -8.47 7.08 -11.28
CA CYS A 51 -8.72 8.48 -10.92
C CYS A 51 -10.18 8.92 -11.14
N ALA A 52 -10.92 8.28 -12.06
CA ALA A 52 -12.27 8.70 -12.46
C ALA A 52 -13.26 8.85 -11.30
N GLU A 53 -13.13 8.05 -10.24
CA GLU A 53 -14.05 8.09 -9.09
C GLU A 53 -13.66 9.10 -8.01
N MET A 54 -12.50 9.75 -8.12
CA MET A 54 -11.98 10.63 -7.06
C MET A 54 -12.66 12.00 -7.01
N GLY A 55 -13.58 12.29 -7.95
CA GLY A 55 -14.36 13.54 -8.01
C GLY A 55 -13.52 14.80 -8.19
N LYS A 56 -12.21 14.66 -8.43
CA LYS A 56 -11.27 15.73 -8.77
C LYS A 56 -11.14 15.83 -10.29
N GLU A 57 -10.66 16.97 -10.77
CA GLU A 57 -10.19 17.07 -12.15
C GLU A 57 -9.16 15.97 -12.40
N ALA A 58 -9.36 15.21 -13.49
CA ALA A 58 -8.50 14.10 -13.84
C ALA A 58 -7.08 14.62 -14.09
N PRO A 59 -6.02 13.94 -13.58
CA PRO A 59 -4.66 14.31 -13.88
C PRO A 59 -4.39 14.15 -15.38
N SER A 60 -3.48 14.96 -15.92
CA SER A 60 -2.97 14.72 -17.28
C SER A 60 -2.04 13.49 -17.30
N ARG A 61 -1.84 12.87 -18.47
CA ARG A 61 -0.83 11.79 -18.63
C ARG A 61 0.54 12.22 -18.10
N ARG A 62 0.93 13.45 -18.38
CA ARG A 62 2.17 14.05 -17.87
C ARG A 62 2.21 14.08 -16.34
N ASN A 63 1.10 14.34 -15.67
CA ASN A 63 1.08 14.30 -14.21
C ASN A 63 1.21 12.88 -13.64
N ILE A 64 0.73 11.87 -14.38
CA ILE A 64 0.95 10.47 -14.03
C ILE A 64 2.45 10.13 -14.21
N ALA A 65 2.96 10.23 -15.44
CA ALA A 65 4.34 9.87 -15.80
C ALA A 65 5.43 10.64 -15.03
N GLU A 66 5.20 11.89 -14.63
CA GLU A 66 6.17 12.65 -13.83
C GLU A 66 5.98 12.46 -12.31
N ASP A 67 5.22 11.45 -11.86
CA ASP A 67 4.92 11.18 -10.45
C ASP A 67 4.29 12.37 -9.68
N LYS A 68 3.76 13.35 -10.41
CA LYS A 68 3.12 14.55 -9.83
C LYS A 68 1.73 14.24 -9.27
N TRP A 69 1.21 13.05 -9.57
CA TRP A 69 -0.02 12.54 -9.02
C TRP A 69 0.26 11.29 -8.19
N ALA A 70 -0.15 11.30 -6.93
CA ALA A 70 0.09 10.20 -5.99
C ALA A 70 -0.82 8.99 -6.28
N TRP A 71 -0.63 8.36 -7.44
CA TRP A 71 -1.57 7.35 -7.91
C TRP A 71 -1.48 6.03 -7.14
N SER A 72 -0.46 5.84 -6.29
CA SER A 72 -0.41 4.72 -5.35
C SER A 72 -1.64 4.67 -4.43
N ALA A 73 -2.12 5.81 -3.94
CA ALA A 73 -3.24 5.84 -3.00
C ALA A 73 -4.59 5.57 -3.70
N VAL A 74 -4.78 6.12 -4.90
CA VAL A 74 -5.98 5.89 -5.70
C VAL A 74 -6.00 4.48 -6.29
N GLY A 75 -4.84 3.92 -6.66
CA GLY A 75 -4.71 2.54 -7.12
C GLY A 75 -5.10 1.54 -6.04
N ILE A 76 -4.57 1.67 -4.81
CA ILE A 76 -5.03 0.84 -3.67
C ILE A 76 -6.54 1.00 -3.44
N THR A 77 -7.04 2.21 -3.53
CA THR A 77 -8.47 2.48 -3.37
C THR A 77 -9.32 1.83 -4.47
N ALA A 78 -8.86 1.84 -5.72
CA ALA A 78 -9.51 1.16 -6.84
C ALA A 78 -9.50 -0.37 -6.64
N LEU A 79 -8.41 -0.93 -6.14
CA LEU A 79 -8.34 -2.35 -5.74
C LEU A 79 -9.37 -2.69 -4.67
N MET A 80 -9.53 -1.84 -3.65
CA MET A 80 -10.57 -2.04 -2.63
C MET A 80 -11.97 -1.95 -3.22
N ARG A 81 -12.20 -1.10 -4.24
CA ARG A 81 -13.47 -1.12 -4.99
C ARG A 81 -13.70 -2.46 -5.69
N LYS A 82 -12.68 -2.94 -6.43
CA LYS A 82 -12.74 -4.20 -7.16
C LYS A 82 -13.01 -5.39 -6.22
N ALA A 83 -12.47 -5.35 -5.01
CA ALA A 83 -12.76 -6.30 -3.93
C ALA A 83 -14.20 -6.17 -3.35
N GLY A 84 -14.98 -5.15 -3.75
CA GLY A 84 -16.38 -4.99 -3.36
C GLY A 84 -16.63 -4.04 -2.18
N PHE A 85 -15.63 -3.28 -1.72
CA PHE A 85 -15.82 -2.29 -0.66
C PHE A 85 -16.70 -1.12 -1.13
N ASN A 86 -17.60 -0.65 -0.26
CA ASN A 86 -18.37 0.58 -0.47
C ASN A 86 -17.82 1.76 0.36
N HIS A 87 -18.35 2.97 0.13
CA HIS A 87 -17.86 4.21 0.77
C HIS A 87 -17.94 4.24 2.31
N GLN A 88 -18.80 3.43 2.94
CA GLN A 88 -18.83 3.31 4.40
C GLN A 88 -17.66 2.45 4.90
N GLN A 89 -17.29 1.45 4.11
CA GLN A 89 -16.30 0.44 4.43
C GLN A 89 -14.87 0.90 4.13
N TRP A 90 -14.67 1.64 3.05
CA TRP A 90 -13.37 2.17 2.64
C TRP A 90 -13.48 3.65 2.24
N PRO A 91 -12.59 4.54 2.72
CA PRO A 91 -12.56 5.91 2.26
C PRO A 91 -11.90 5.97 0.87
N PHE A 92 -12.69 6.23 -0.16
CA PHE A 92 -12.19 6.36 -1.53
C PHE A 92 -11.48 7.71 -1.72
N ILE A 93 -10.15 7.76 -1.53
CA ILE A 93 -9.39 9.01 -1.45
C ILE A 93 -7.98 8.91 -2.04
N VAL A 94 -7.44 10.05 -2.45
CA VAL A 94 -6.11 10.20 -3.09
C VAL A 94 -4.92 10.21 -2.13
N ALA A 95 -5.08 9.82 -0.86
CA ALA A 95 -3.99 9.93 0.13
C ALA A 95 -3.97 8.75 1.12
N HIS A 96 -2.83 8.06 1.19
CA HIS A 96 -2.60 6.92 2.09
C HIS A 96 -2.89 7.27 3.56
N HIS A 97 -2.36 8.40 4.05
CA HIS A 97 -2.49 8.77 5.47
C HIS A 97 -3.95 8.87 5.93
N THR A 98 -4.92 9.12 5.05
CA THR A 98 -6.32 9.24 5.45
C THR A 98 -6.90 7.92 5.94
N TYR A 99 -6.79 6.84 5.15
CA TYR A 99 -7.28 5.54 5.59
C TYR A 99 -6.38 4.92 6.66
N LEU A 100 -5.06 5.13 6.59
CA LEU A 100 -4.13 4.66 7.62
C LEU A 100 -4.53 5.23 8.98
N ARG A 101 -4.77 6.54 9.09
CA ARG A 101 -5.21 7.19 10.33
C ARG A 101 -6.55 6.67 10.84
N ARG A 102 -7.53 6.42 9.96
CA ARG A 102 -8.83 5.82 10.34
C ARG A 102 -8.61 4.48 11.04
N PHE A 103 -7.88 3.58 10.41
CA PHE A 103 -7.74 2.21 10.91
C PHE A 103 -6.73 2.10 12.06
N ILE A 104 -5.69 2.93 12.09
CA ILE A 104 -4.82 3.08 13.26
C ILE A 104 -5.64 3.55 14.48
N ARG A 105 -6.51 4.55 14.31
CA ARG A 105 -7.41 5.00 15.37
C ARG A 105 -8.33 3.87 15.83
N ALA A 106 -8.89 3.09 14.89
CA ALA A 106 -9.71 1.93 15.22
C ALA A 106 -8.95 0.90 16.08
N GLY A 107 -7.69 0.61 15.75
CA GLY A 107 -6.83 -0.26 16.56
C GLY A 107 -6.55 0.31 17.96
N LYS A 108 -6.10 1.57 18.04
CA LYS A 108 -5.76 2.24 19.31
C LYS A 108 -6.96 2.36 20.26
N GLN A 109 -8.14 2.64 19.70
CA GLN A 109 -9.37 2.88 20.47
C GLN A 109 -10.22 1.61 20.61
N GLN A 110 -9.75 0.47 20.10
CA GLN A 110 -10.51 -0.79 20.04
C GLN A 110 -11.91 -0.62 19.44
N GLN A 111 -12.04 0.30 18.47
CA GLN A 111 -13.31 0.56 17.80
C GLN A 111 -13.57 -0.50 16.72
N PRO A 112 -14.84 -0.91 16.54
CA PRO A 112 -15.21 -1.79 15.46
C PRO A 112 -15.04 -1.06 14.12
N ASP A 113 -14.21 -1.61 13.25
CA ASP A 113 -14.03 -1.19 11.86
C ASP A 113 -13.46 -2.37 11.07
N LEU A 114 -13.57 -2.38 9.74
CA LEU A 114 -13.15 -3.52 8.92
C LEU A 114 -11.65 -3.76 8.92
N PHE A 115 -10.87 -2.73 9.23
CA PHE A 115 -9.45 -2.86 9.50
C PHE A 115 -9.08 -2.25 10.84
N TRP A 116 -7.98 -2.71 11.43
CA TRP A 116 -7.36 -2.06 12.58
C TRP A 116 -5.84 -2.03 12.43
N GLY A 117 -5.23 -0.90 12.77
CA GLY A 117 -3.78 -0.71 12.69
C GLY A 117 -3.09 -1.29 13.93
N VAL A 118 -2.01 -2.04 13.69
CA VAL A 118 -1.08 -2.54 14.69
C VAL A 118 0.33 -2.09 14.30
N PRO A 119 1.18 -1.61 15.23
CA PRO A 119 2.57 -1.32 14.90
C PRO A 119 3.22 -2.58 14.30
N VAL A 120 4.00 -2.41 13.24
CA VAL A 120 4.50 -3.55 12.44
C VAL A 120 5.43 -4.50 13.24
N ASP A 121 6.02 -4.01 14.33
CA ASP A 121 6.93 -4.73 15.24
C ASP A 121 6.26 -5.14 16.57
N ALA A 122 4.98 -4.82 16.77
CA ALA A 122 4.23 -5.20 17.96
C ALA A 122 3.55 -6.56 17.81
N PRO A 123 3.27 -7.30 18.90
CA PRO A 123 2.50 -8.54 18.85
C PRO A 123 1.19 -8.39 18.05
N GLY A 124 0.99 -9.26 17.05
CA GLY A 124 -0.15 -9.20 16.13
C GLY A 124 0.09 -8.36 14.87
N GLY A 125 1.25 -7.71 14.77
CA GLY A 125 1.71 -6.93 13.61
C GLY A 125 2.22 -7.78 12.44
N GLN A 126 2.43 -9.09 12.63
CA GLN A 126 2.83 -9.99 11.54
C GLN A 126 1.81 -9.92 10.39
N PRO A 127 2.24 -9.72 9.14
CA PRO A 127 1.33 -9.62 8.01
C PRO A 127 0.62 -10.96 7.74
N LYS A 128 -0.61 -10.88 7.22
CA LYS A 128 -1.39 -12.00 6.68
C LYS A 128 -2.00 -11.58 5.35
N ALA A 129 -2.26 -12.53 4.46
CA ALA A 129 -2.96 -12.25 3.20
C ALA A 129 -4.28 -11.48 3.46
N GLY A 130 -4.53 -10.45 2.65
CA GLY A 130 -5.64 -9.52 2.79
C GLY A 130 -5.40 -8.34 3.76
N ASP A 131 -4.29 -8.33 4.50
CA ASP A 131 -3.86 -7.15 5.26
C ASP A 131 -3.22 -6.10 4.33
N LEU A 132 -2.99 -4.90 4.85
CA LEU A 132 -2.08 -3.94 4.23
C LEU A 132 -0.88 -3.68 5.14
N ILE A 133 0.27 -3.43 4.56
CA ILE A 133 1.46 -2.93 5.27
C ILE A 133 1.83 -1.56 4.73
N ALA A 134 2.28 -0.65 5.59
CA ALA A 134 2.61 0.71 5.18
C ALA A 134 3.96 1.20 5.73
N TYR A 135 4.64 1.99 4.91
CA TYR A 135 5.91 2.63 5.22
C TYR A 135 5.82 4.15 5.06
N ALA A 136 6.65 4.85 5.83
CA ALA A 136 6.83 6.29 5.67
C ALA A 136 7.68 6.59 4.43
N ARG A 137 7.26 7.58 3.64
CA ARG A 137 8.07 8.18 2.58
C ARG A 137 8.65 9.49 3.10
N PHE A 138 9.88 9.78 2.68
CA PHE A 138 10.62 11.00 3.01
C PHE A 138 11.04 11.65 1.70
N ASP A 139 10.87 12.96 1.62
CA ASP A 139 11.29 13.73 0.47
C ASP A 139 12.82 13.92 0.52
N GLU A 140 13.42 14.27 -0.62
CA GLU A 140 14.85 14.50 -0.69
C GLU A 140 15.26 15.65 0.25
N GLY A 141 16.22 15.39 1.14
CA GLY A 141 16.68 16.36 2.14
C GLY A 141 15.90 16.41 3.45
N ASP A 142 14.78 15.67 3.60
CA ASP A 142 13.93 15.72 4.82
C ASP A 142 14.68 15.40 6.11
N LEU A 143 15.55 14.39 6.09
CA LEU A 143 16.28 13.90 7.27
C LEU A 143 17.62 13.33 6.85
N SER A 144 18.68 13.67 7.58
CA SER A 144 20.06 13.31 7.22
C SER A 144 20.50 11.94 7.73
N SER A 145 19.91 11.41 8.81
CA SER A 145 20.30 10.10 9.36
C SER A 145 19.22 9.02 9.24
N VAL A 146 19.65 7.78 9.02
CA VAL A 146 18.78 6.59 8.97
C VAL A 146 18.02 6.41 10.27
N GLU A 147 18.65 6.68 11.42
CA GLU A 147 18.02 6.59 12.73
C GLU A 147 16.86 7.59 12.89
N GLN A 148 17.05 8.83 12.45
CA GLN A 148 15.99 9.85 12.48
C GLN A 148 14.81 9.45 11.57
N LYS A 149 15.09 8.85 10.41
CA LYS A 149 14.06 8.34 9.51
C LYS A 149 13.26 7.21 10.16
N TRP A 150 13.92 6.23 10.80
CA TRP A 150 13.21 5.17 11.55
C TRP A 150 12.37 5.74 12.69
N LYS A 151 12.94 6.63 13.50
CA LYS A 151 12.21 7.27 14.61
C LYS A 151 10.98 8.04 14.10
N THR A 152 11.14 8.79 13.02
CA THR A 152 10.04 9.56 12.41
C THR A 152 9.00 8.66 11.76
N ALA A 153 9.41 7.56 11.14
CA ALA A 153 8.47 6.60 10.57
C ALA A 153 7.61 5.96 11.67
N ARG A 154 8.22 5.54 12.78
CA ARG A 154 7.50 4.97 13.92
C ARG A 154 6.52 5.96 14.53
N SER A 155 6.87 7.24 14.62
CA SER A 155 5.96 8.27 15.15
C SER A 155 4.74 8.52 14.25
N ARG A 156 4.75 8.11 12.96
CA ARG A 156 3.56 8.20 12.09
C ARG A 156 2.39 7.34 12.58
N PHE A 157 2.66 6.30 13.37
CA PHE A 157 1.60 5.50 14.00
C PHE A 157 0.74 6.34 14.96
N ASP A 158 1.31 7.35 15.61
CA ASP A 158 0.59 8.20 16.57
C ASP A 158 0.15 9.55 16.00
N LEU A 159 0.52 9.84 14.75
CA LEU A 159 0.36 11.16 14.16
C LEU A 159 -1.06 11.38 13.63
N ASN A 160 -1.67 12.48 14.06
CA ASN A 160 -3.01 12.90 13.60
C ASN A 160 -2.97 13.92 12.45
N ASP A 161 -1.79 14.31 11.98
CA ASP A 161 -1.62 15.23 10.85
C ASP A 161 -1.40 14.49 9.52
N ARG A 162 -1.23 15.25 8.43
CA ARG A 162 -0.89 14.72 7.10
C ARG A 162 0.56 14.21 7.10
N TYR A 163 0.81 13.12 6.38
CA TYR A 163 2.16 12.59 6.18
C TYR A 163 2.31 11.82 4.87
N ASN A 164 3.53 11.81 4.36
CA ASN A 164 3.91 11.02 3.19
C ASN A 164 4.09 9.55 3.61
N SER A 165 3.38 8.68 2.92
CA SER A 165 3.36 7.24 3.19
C SER A 165 2.95 6.49 1.94
N HIS A 166 3.19 5.19 1.95
CA HIS A 166 2.73 4.26 0.93
C HIS A 166 2.29 2.98 1.61
N ALA A 167 1.35 2.28 0.99
CA ALA A 167 0.86 1.00 1.49
C ALA A 167 0.66 0.01 0.35
N ASP A 168 0.91 -1.25 0.66
CA ASP A 168 0.75 -2.38 -0.25
C ASP A 168 -0.21 -3.40 0.37
N ILE A 169 -0.90 -4.18 -0.47
CA ILE A 169 -1.77 -5.29 -0.05
C ILE A 169 -0.91 -6.54 0.10
N VAL A 170 -1.01 -7.22 1.24
CA VAL A 170 -0.38 -8.52 1.46
C VAL A 170 -1.15 -9.60 0.71
N VAL A 171 -0.49 -10.35 -0.16
CA VAL A 171 -1.13 -11.36 -1.01
C VAL A 171 -0.65 -12.79 -0.76
N ALA A 172 0.55 -12.97 -0.19
CA ALA A 172 1.04 -14.26 0.25
C ALA A 172 2.06 -14.11 1.39
N VAL A 173 2.10 -15.08 2.29
CA VAL A 173 3.09 -15.14 3.39
C VAL A 173 3.68 -16.54 3.41
N ARG A 174 5.00 -16.64 3.46
CA ARG A 174 5.78 -17.89 3.51
C ARG A 174 6.86 -17.77 4.58
N PRO A 175 7.50 -18.87 5.02
CA PRO A 175 8.62 -18.77 5.95
C PRO A 175 9.72 -17.85 5.42
N GLY A 176 10.05 -16.80 6.17
CA GLY A 176 11.11 -15.83 5.83
C GLY A 176 10.74 -14.75 4.82
N GLU A 177 9.53 -14.78 4.22
CA GLU A 177 9.17 -13.79 3.20
C GLU A 177 7.66 -13.53 3.08
N VAL A 178 7.32 -12.33 2.60
CA VAL A 178 5.95 -11.89 2.30
C VAL A 178 5.91 -11.26 0.92
N ASP A 179 4.88 -11.61 0.14
CA ASP A 179 4.57 -10.92 -1.10
C ASP A 179 3.48 -9.89 -0.88
N VAL A 180 3.71 -8.69 -1.40
CA VAL A 180 2.76 -7.59 -1.39
C VAL A 180 2.59 -7.00 -2.78
N ILE A 181 1.37 -6.57 -3.12
CA ILE A 181 1.09 -5.87 -4.38
C ILE A 181 0.76 -4.42 -4.05
N GLY A 182 1.50 -3.51 -4.70
CA GLY A 182 1.32 -2.07 -4.59
C GLY A 182 1.08 -1.43 -5.94
N ALA A 183 0.33 -0.33 -5.96
CA ALA A 183 0.18 0.57 -7.09
C ALA A 183 1.23 1.69 -7.00
N ASN A 184 1.75 2.15 -8.13
CA ASN A 184 2.90 3.04 -8.24
C ASN A 184 4.12 2.54 -7.44
N VAL A 185 4.53 1.33 -7.77
CA VAL A 185 5.76 0.71 -7.29
C VAL A 185 6.57 0.37 -8.53
N GLU A 186 7.69 1.08 -8.71
CA GLU A 186 8.44 1.04 -9.96
C GLU A 186 7.54 1.43 -11.15
N ASP A 187 6.74 2.49 -10.96
CA ASP A 187 5.87 3.09 -11.99
C ASP A 187 4.80 2.12 -12.53
N SER A 188 4.54 1.04 -11.78
CA SER A 188 3.67 -0.07 -12.16
C SER A 188 2.80 -0.53 -10.98
N VAL A 189 1.81 -1.39 -11.27
CA VAL A 189 1.29 -2.33 -10.25
C VAL A 189 2.26 -3.49 -10.14
N THR A 190 2.92 -3.63 -9.00
CA THR A 190 4.08 -4.52 -8.85
C THR A 190 3.96 -5.39 -7.62
N LEU A 191 4.26 -6.68 -7.78
CA LEU A 191 4.46 -7.61 -6.68
C LEU A 191 5.87 -7.42 -6.10
N LYS A 192 5.95 -7.07 -4.83
CA LYS A 192 7.19 -7.00 -4.04
C LYS A 192 7.32 -8.20 -3.11
N THR A 193 8.46 -8.87 -3.15
CA THR A 193 8.82 -9.87 -2.13
C THR A 193 9.72 -9.20 -1.09
N LEU A 194 9.33 -9.27 0.18
CA LEU A 194 9.99 -8.63 1.32
C LEU A 194 10.42 -9.68 2.35
N GLU A 195 11.49 -9.40 3.08
CA GLU A 195 11.99 -10.30 4.12
C GLU A 195 11.12 -10.26 5.38
N LEU A 196 10.88 -11.44 5.96
CA LEU A 196 10.34 -11.63 7.30
C LEU A 196 11.39 -12.24 8.23
N SER A 197 11.35 -11.85 9.50
CA SER A 197 12.08 -12.53 10.57
C SER A 197 11.55 -13.95 10.80
N PRO A 198 12.28 -14.82 11.52
CA PRO A 198 11.80 -16.16 11.89
C PRO A 198 10.47 -16.16 12.63
N ASP A 199 10.17 -15.09 13.38
CA ASP A 199 8.92 -14.91 14.13
C ASP A 199 7.79 -14.29 13.27
N GLY A 200 8.02 -14.11 11.97
CA GLY A 200 7.05 -13.64 10.98
C GLY A 200 6.84 -12.13 10.94
N TYR A 201 7.71 -11.33 11.54
CA TYR A 201 7.64 -9.86 11.47
C TYR A 201 8.39 -9.34 10.25
N LEU A 202 7.97 -8.20 9.69
CA LEU A 202 8.75 -7.54 8.64
C LEU A 202 10.16 -7.21 9.13
N SER A 203 11.16 -7.79 8.48
CA SER A 203 12.59 -7.50 8.70
C SER A 203 13.21 -6.67 7.58
N ASP A 204 12.47 -6.45 6.49
CA ASP A 204 12.88 -5.57 5.39
C ASP A 204 13.31 -4.19 5.90
N ARG A 205 14.51 -3.76 5.47
CA ARG A 205 15.12 -2.47 5.84
C ARG A 205 15.19 -1.49 4.69
N HIS A 206 14.64 -1.84 3.53
CA HIS A 206 14.59 -0.98 2.37
C HIS A 206 13.55 0.13 2.50
N TYR A 207 12.50 -0.13 3.27
CA TYR A 207 11.46 0.85 3.57
C TYR A 207 11.28 1.03 5.08
N TYR A 208 10.82 2.21 5.46
CA TYR A 208 10.57 2.56 6.86
C TYR A 208 9.15 2.15 7.29
N TRP A 209 8.93 0.83 7.38
CA TRP A 209 7.66 0.24 7.79
C TRP A 209 7.24 0.69 9.20
N PHE A 210 5.97 1.01 9.38
CA PHE A 210 5.47 1.46 10.69
C PHE A 210 4.14 0.87 11.13
N VAL A 211 3.32 0.37 10.20
CA VAL A 211 2.00 -0.19 10.54
C VAL A 211 1.60 -1.34 9.63
N THR A 212 0.94 -2.33 10.23
CA THR A 212 0.15 -3.34 9.55
C THR A 212 -1.33 -3.03 9.81
N LEU A 213 -2.12 -2.82 8.76
CA LEU A 213 -3.57 -2.77 8.82
C LEU A 213 -4.12 -4.19 8.70
N LYS A 214 -4.64 -4.70 9.81
CA LYS A 214 -5.21 -6.05 9.90
C LYS A 214 -6.65 -6.02 9.44
N PHE A 215 -7.02 -6.88 8.48
CA PHE A 215 -8.43 -7.02 8.06
C PHE A 215 -9.24 -7.85 9.08
N ARG A 216 -10.49 -7.46 9.36
CA ARG A 216 -11.42 -8.22 10.23
C ARG A 216 -12.22 -9.19 9.38
N ASP A 217 -12.05 -10.47 9.68
CA ASP A 217 -12.91 -11.54 9.16
C ASP A 217 -14.31 -11.49 9.78
#